data_AF-A0A919MJU9-F1
#
_entry.id   AF-A0A919MJU9-F1
#
_cell.length_a   1.000
_cell.length_b   1.000
_cell.length_c   1.000
_cell.angle_alpha   90.00
_cell.angle_beta   90.00
_cell.angle_gamma   90.00
#
_symmetry.space_group_name_H-M   'P 1'
#
loop_
_entity.id
_entity.type
_entity.pdbx_description
1 polymer ?
#
loop_
_entity_poly.entity_id
_entity_poly.type
_entity_poly.pdbx_seq_one_letter_code
_entity_poly.pdbx_strand_id
1 'polypeptide(L)' 'MSDDSTATARDAMAQAHLAQSMQARYPDVPAEAISERIRSGYRRYARAKVRDFVPLLVERELVAELRAPADGLPPR' A
#
# COMPACT_ATOMS: atom_id res chain seq x y z
N MET A 1 0.60 9.25 25.37
CA MET A 1 1.04 8.02 24.69
C MET A 1 -0.13 7.16 24.17
N SER A 2 -1.39 7.63 24.20
CA SER A 2 -2.56 6.79 23.86
C SER A 2 -3.03 6.88 22.41
N ASP A 3 -2.65 7.92 21.64
CA ASP A 3 -3.04 8.08 20.22
C ASP A 3 -2.20 7.25 19.23
N ASP A 4 -0.93 6.96 19.58
CA ASP A 4 0.00 6.29 18.65
C ASP A 4 -0.35 4.80 18.44
N SER A 5 -0.83 4.13 19.51
CA SER A 5 -1.26 2.73 19.46
C SER A 5 -2.55 2.54 18.64
N THR A 6 -3.48 3.50 18.67
CA THR A 6 -4.74 3.41 17.91
C THR A 6 -4.52 3.74 16.43
N ALA A 7 -3.63 4.69 16.12
CA ALA A 7 -3.20 4.96 14.76
C ALA A 7 -2.50 3.74 14.14
N THR A 8 -1.60 3.10 14.88
CA THR A 8 -0.90 1.89 14.41
C THR A 8 -1.84 0.72 14.17
N ALA A 9 -2.85 0.52 15.03
CA ALA A 9 -3.85 -0.53 14.84
C ALA A 9 -4.74 -0.28 13.60
N ARG A 10 -5.17 0.98 13.37
CA ARG A 10 -5.93 1.37 12.18
C ARG A 10 -5.11 1.14 10.90
N ASP A 11 -3.83 1.48 10.93
CA ASP A 11 -2.94 1.24 9.80
C ASP A 11 -2.78 -0.25 9.50
N ALA A 12 -2.60 -1.09 10.52
CA ALA A 12 -2.49 -2.53 10.34
C ALA A 12 -3.76 -3.12 9.70
N MET A 13 -4.94 -2.68 10.14
CA MET A 13 -6.22 -3.07 9.52
C MET A 13 -6.31 -2.60 8.07
N ALA A 14 -5.91 -1.35 7.79
CA ALA A 14 -5.92 -0.80 6.44
C ALA A 14 -4.93 -1.52 5.50
N GLN A 15 -3.76 -1.92 6.00
CA GLN A 15 -2.78 -2.73 5.26
C GLN A 15 -3.35 -4.10 4.89
N ALA A 16 -3.99 -4.79 5.84
CA ALA A 16 -4.59 -6.10 5.60
C ALA A 16 -5.72 -6.03 4.57
N HIS A 17 -6.61 -5.03 4.71
CA HIS A 17 -7.70 -4.82 3.75
C HIS A 17 -7.17 -4.51 2.35
N LEU A 18 -6.18 -3.61 2.24
CA LEU A 18 -5.56 -3.27 0.97
C LEU A 18 -4.90 -4.48 0.31
N ALA A 19 -4.16 -5.30 1.07
CA ALA A 19 -3.53 -6.52 0.55
C ALA A 19 -4.57 -7.49 -0.02
N GLN A 20 -5.68 -7.71 0.69
CA GLN A 20 -6.77 -8.55 0.24
C GLN A 20 -7.42 -8.01 -1.05
N SER A 21 -7.73 -6.70 -1.10
CA SER A 21 -8.32 -6.07 -2.29
C SER A 21 -7.39 -6.15 -3.50
N MET A 22 -6.08 -5.96 -3.30
CA MET A 22 -5.09 -6.00 -4.37
C MET A 22 -4.87 -7.42 -4.87
N GLN A 23 -4.84 -8.43 -4.00
CA GLN A 23 -4.73 -9.83 -4.42
C GLN A 23 -5.94 -10.26 -5.25
N ALA A 24 -7.14 -9.83 -4.87
CA ALA A 24 -8.35 -10.11 -5.63
C ALA A 24 -8.35 -9.43 -7.01
N ARG A 25 -7.79 -8.22 -7.11
CA ARG A 25 -7.71 -7.44 -8.35
C ARG A 25 -6.56 -7.86 -9.27
N TYR A 26 -5.47 -8.38 -8.71
CA TYR A 26 -4.25 -8.78 -9.42
C TYR A 26 -3.85 -10.21 -9.03
N PRO A 27 -4.65 -11.23 -9.42
CA PRO A 27 -4.41 -12.61 -9.01
C PRO A 27 -3.07 -13.18 -9.52
N ASP A 28 -2.54 -12.65 -10.62
CA ASP A 28 -1.27 -13.07 -11.22
C ASP A 28 -0.03 -12.51 -10.50
N VAL A 29 -0.23 -11.58 -9.56
CA VAL A 29 0.85 -11.00 -8.77
C VAL A 29 0.99 -11.78 -7.45
N PRO A 30 2.21 -12.19 -7.06
CA PRO A 30 2.43 -12.87 -5.79
C PRO A 30 1.99 -12.03 -4.59
N ALA A 31 1.31 -12.66 -3.64
CA ALA A 31 0.78 -12.01 -2.43
C ALA A 31 1.88 -11.40 -1.56
N GLU A 32 3.04 -12.04 -1.52
CA GLU A 32 4.24 -11.56 -0.82
C GLU A 32 4.75 -10.27 -1.45
N ALA A 33 4.71 -10.16 -2.79
CA ALA A 33 5.15 -8.96 -3.50
C ALA A 33 4.19 -7.78 -3.27
N ILE A 34 2.87 -8.03 -3.26
CA ILE A 34 1.86 -7.02 -2.88
C ILE A 34 2.09 -6.57 -1.43
N SER A 35 2.26 -7.52 -0.51
CA SER A 35 2.44 -7.24 0.91
C SER A 35 3.71 -6.44 1.21
N GLU A 36 4.83 -6.78 0.56
CA GLU A 36 6.08 -6.02 0.69
C GLU A 36 5.91 -4.58 0.19
N ARG A 37 5.28 -4.39 -0.98
CA ARG A 37 5.06 -3.04 -1.53
C ARG A 37 4.19 -2.20 -0.62
N ILE A 38 3.09 -2.75 -0.10
CA ILE A 38 2.22 -2.08 0.87
C ILE A 38 3.02 -1.68 2.11
N ARG A 39 3.78 -2.62 2.70
CA ARG A 39 4.63 -2.34 3.87
C ARG A 39 5.66 -1.25 3.58
N SER A 40 6.29 -1.30 2.42
CA SER A 40 7.27 -0.31 1.97
C SER A 40 6.63 1.07 1.83
N GLY A 41 5.45 1.16 1.22
CA GLY A 41 4.67 2.39 1.11
C GLY A 41 4.37 3.01 2.47
N TYR A 42 3.83 2.23 3.42
CA TYR A 42 3.56 2.72 4.78
C TYR A 42 4.82 3.17 5.52
N ARG A 43 5.98 2.52 5.31
CA ARG A 43 7.27 2.97 5.87
C ARG A 43 7.68 4.35 5.35
N ARG A 44 7.39 4.68 4.08
CA ARG A 44 7.66 6.04 3.53
C ARG A 44 6.87 7.11 4.28
N TYR A 45 5.65 6.79 4.70
CA TYR A 45 4.78 7.68 5.46
C TYR A 45 4.92 7.53 6.98
N ALA A 46 5.94 6.83 7.50
CA ALA A 46 6.09 6.57 8.93
C ALA A 46 6.12 7.85 9.78
N ARG A 47 6.61 8.96 9.23
CA ARG A 47 6.70 10.28 9.91
C ARG A 47 5.55 11.24 9.59
N ALA A 48 4.55 10.81 8.81
CA ALA A 48 3.42 11.65 8.45
C ALA A 48 2.54 11.95 9.69
N LYS A 49 2.21 13.23 9.92
CA LYS A 49 1.36 13.66 11.02
C LYS A 49 -0.12 13.29 10.82
N VAL A 50 -0.58 13.22 9.58
CA VAL A 50 -1.94 12.83 9.21
C VAL A 50 -1.85 11.50 8.47
N ARG A 51 -2.47 10.46 9.04
CA ARG A 51 -2.34 9.08 8.54
C ARG A 51 -3.59 8.57 7.82
N ASP A 52 -4.72 9.27 7.94
CA ASP A 52 -6.01 8.85 7.37
C ASP A 52 -5.98 8.68 5.84
N PHE A 53 -5.05 9.35 5.15
CA PHE A 53 -4.88 9.28 3.70
C PHE A 53 -3.77 8.33 3.25
N VAL A 54 -2.93 7.81 4.17
CA VAL A 54 -1.83 6.90 3.83
C VAL A 54 -2.32 5.65 3.10
N PRO A 55 -3.43 4.99 3.49
CA PRO A 55 -3.93 3.82 2.76
C PRO A 55 -4.18 4.12 1.28
N LEU A 56 -4.83 5.26 0.99
CA LEU A 56 -5.17 5.67 -0.37
C LEU A 56 -3.94 6.03 -1.19
N LEU A 57 -2.94 6.69 -0.58
CA LEU A 57 -1.68 7.01 -1.27
C LEU A 57 -0.92 5.74 -1.65
N VAL A 58 -0.79 4.80 -0.71
CA VAL A 58 -0.10 3.53 -0.93
C VAL A 58 -0.83 2.68 -1.97
N GLU A 59 -2.16 2.64 -1.95
CA GLU A 59 -2.95 1.97 -2.99
C GLU A 59 -2.66 2.56 -4.38
N ARG A 60 -2.68 3.89 -4.51
CA ARG A 60 -2.44 4.55 -5.81
C ARG A 60 -1.02 4.29 -6.33
N GLU A 61 -0.02 4.33 -5.45
CA GLU A 61 1.36 3.98 -5.78
C GLU A 61 1.44 2.54 -6.28
N LEU A 62 0.86 1.60 -5.54
CA LEU A 62 0.86 0.18 -5.92
C LEU A 62 0.16 -0.06 -7.27
N VAL A 63 -1.01 0.55 -7.50
CA VAL A 63 -1.72 0.43 -8.77
C VAL A 63 -0.92 1.04 -9.92
N ALA A 64 -0.25 2.16 -9.70
CA ALA A 64 0.62 2.76 -10.71
C ALA A 64 1.80 1.86 -11.05
N GLU A 65 2.45 1.27 -10.04
CA GLU A 65 3.56 0.32 -10.21
C GLU A 65 3.11 -0.97 -10.93
N LEU A 66 1.95 -1.52 -10.59
CA LEU A 66 1.42 -2.74 -11.21
C LEU A 66 0.90 -2.53 -12.62
N ARG A 67 0.46 -1.30 -12.95
CA ARG A 67 0.00 -0.93 -14.30
C ARG A 67 1.16 -0.51 -15.20
N ALA A 68 2.26 -0.02 -14.62
CA ALA A 68 3.46 0.23 -15.38
C ALA A 68 3.94 -1.10 -16.01
N PRO A 69 4.24 -1.12 -17.33
CA PRO A 69 4.85 -2.29 -17.92
C PRO A 69 6.14 -2.62 -17.14
N ALA A 70 6.43 -3.91 -16.97
CA ALA A 70 7.60 -4.41 -16.23
C ALA A 70 8.95 -3.89 -16.75
N ASP A 71 8.94 -3.26 -17.93
CA ASP A 71 10.01 -2.42 -18.46
C ASP A 71 9.54 -0.97 -18.49
N GLY A 72 10.25 -0.07 -17.83
CA GLY A 72 9.89 1.34 -17.61
C GLY A 72 9.81 2.22 -18.87
N LEU A 73 8.92 1.91 -19.81
CA LEU A 73 8.60 2.75 -20.96
C LEU A 73 7.16 3.29 -20.83
N PRO A 74 6.96 4.62 -20.89
CA PRO A 74 5.61 5.18 -20.90
C PRO A 74 4.87 4.79 -22.19
N PRO A 75 3.54 4.59 -22.15
CA PRO A 75 2.75 4.36 -23.36
C PRO A 75 2.81 5.59 -24.28
N ARG A 76 2.96 5.32 -25.59
CA ARG A 76 2.98 6.33 -26.67
C ARG A 76 1.61 6.93 -26.93
#